data_AF-A0A938R4Y4-F1
#
_entry.id   AF-A0A938R4Y4-F1
#
_cell.length_a   1.000
_cell.length_b   1.000
_cell.length_c   1.000
_cell.angle_alpha   90.00
_cell.angle_beta   90.00
_cell.angle_gamma   90.00
#
_symmetry.space_group_name_H-M   'P 1'
#
loop_
_entity.id
_entity.type
_entity.pdbx_description
1 polymer ?
#
loop_
_entity_poly.entity_id
_entity_poly.type
_entity_poly.pdbx_seq_one_letter_code
_entity_poly.pdbx_strand_id
1 'polypeptide(L)'
;MSETVLMEEMTWKEIKEAIEQGKNTAILVSGSIEQHGPHLPTATDTIIGYATAEAVAKRLGNALVAPLIRPALSRHHIDFPGTIALRLETFVKVLEEHCFCLRTQGFKKIVLFVSHGGNSDALRAFVPAIAKKVGPDLQLLAIQPVEKHIKAFQYLLSKKGITIQKAGVHAGLSETSVMLLLRPDLVAMDKARPGLTEEAFYQPENLEKSKIASFIHGVKSQSDIGVLGDPTGSDAALGKEIFDQRVNDLVEEIKNNLA
;
A
#
# COMPACT_ATOMS: atom_id res chain seq x y z
N MET A 1 -2.86 19.53 -19.56
CA MET A 1 -2.76 18.23 -18.87
C MET A 1 -1.43 18.23 -18.15
N SER A 2 -1.36 17.91 -16.86
CA SER A 2 -0.05 17.75 -16.20
C SER A 2 0.66 16.56 -16.86
N GLU A 3 1.97 16.67 -17.11
CA GLU A 3 2.77 15.51 -17.53
C GLU A 3 2.60 14.35 -16.55
N THR A 4 2.51 13.12 -17.07
CA THR A 4 2.41 11.92 -16.23
C THR A 4 3.69 11.75 -15.40
N VAL A 5 3.55 11.09 -14.25
CA VAL A 5 4.67 10.66 -13.40
C VAL A 5 4.81 9.14 -13.37
N LEU A 6 3.96 8.42 -14.10
CA LEU A 6 3.94 6.97 -14.14
C LEU A 6 4.86 6.47 -15.26
N MET A 7 5.92 5.75 -14.90
CA MET A 7 6.89 5.26 -15.89
C MET A 7 6.26 4.33 -16.94
N GLU A 8 5.22 3.58 -16.58
CA GLU A 8 4.50 2.68 -17.51
C GLU A 8 3.72 3.40 -18.62
N GLU A 9 3.52 4.72 -18.46
CA GLU A 9 2.85 5.58 -19.45
C GLU A 9 3.84 6.44 -20.24
N MET A 10 5.14 6.26 -20.01
CA MET A 10 6.21 7.03 -20.64
C MET A 10 7.03 6.15 -21.58
N THR A 11 7.52 6.74 -22.66
CA THR A 11 8.61 6.17 -23.45
C THR A 11 9.92 6.23 -22.68
N TRP A 12 10.87 5.36 -23.03
CA TRP A 12 12.19 5.37 -22.38
C TRP A 12 12.95 6.70 -22.57
N LYS A 13 12.65 7.45 -23.65
CA LYS A 13 13.25 8.77 -23.90
C LYS A 13 12.72 9.82 -22.93
N GLU A 14 11.41 9.86 -22.71
CA GLU A 14 10.78 10.77 -21.72
C GLU A 14 11.29 10.49 -20.30
N ILE A 15 11.50 9.21 -19.94
CA ILE A 15 12.09 8.83 -18.64
C ILE A 15 13.52 9.36 -18.54
N LYS A 16 14.34 9.17 -19.58
CA LYS A 16 15.73 9.67 -19.61
C LYS A 16 15.77 11.20 -19.47
N GLU A 17 14.95 11.92 -20.23
CA GLU A 17 14.86 13.38 -20.17
C GLU A 17 14.40 13.86 -18.78
N ALA A 18 13.42 13.19 -18.18
CA ALA A 18 12.96 13.51 -16.83
C ALA A 18 14.05 13.33 -15.76
N ILE A 19 14.86 12.27 -15.86
CA ILE A 19 16.02 12.05 -14.97
C ILE A 19 17.05 13.16 -15.17
N GLU A 20 17.37 13.53 -16.41
CA GLU A 20 18.31 14.60 -16.76
C GLU A 20 17.82 15.99 -16.28
N GLN A 21 16.50 16.20 -16.24
CA GLN A 21 15.86 17.40 -15.69
C GLN A 21 15.70 17.38 -14.16
N GLY A 22 16.22 16.36 -13.48
CA GLY A 22 16.29 16.32 -12.02
C GLY A 22 15.23 15.47 -11.32
N LYS A 23 14.41 14.69 -12.05
CA LYS A 23 13.55 13.66 -11.44
C LYS A 23 14.37 12.44 -11.02
N ASN A 24 15.21 12.61 -10.01
CA ASN A 24 16.19 11.62 -9.56
C ASN A 24 15.67 10.64 -8.50
N THR A 25 14.40 10.74 -8.12
CA THR A 25 13.74 9.85 -7.16
C THR A 25 12.78 8.90 -7.88
N ALA A 26 12.90 7.60 -7.65
CA ALA A 26 11.90 6.61 -8.04
C ALA A 26 11.04 6.24 -6.84
N ILE A 27 9.72 6.21 -7.00
CA ILE A 27 8.80 5.64 -6.04
C ILE A 27 8.47 4.22 -6.50
N LEU A 28 8.76 3.23 -5.64
CA LEU A 28 8.44 1.84 -5.87
C LEU A 28 7.49 1.34 -4.79
N VAL A 29 6.31 0.88 -5.19
CA VAL A 29 5.27 0.43 -4.25
C VAL A 29 5.03 -1.05 -4.41
N SER A 30 4.81 -1.75 -3.29
CA SER A 30 4.33 -3.14 -3.29
C SER A 30 2.88 -3.20 -2.84
N GLY A 31 2.01 -3.58 -3.78
CA GLY A 31 0.60 -3.86 -3.52
C GLY A 31 0.34 -5.35 -3.36
N SER A 32 -0.82 -5.81 -3.81
CA SER A 32 -1.19 -7.22 -3.81
C SER A 32 -2.23 -7.53 -4.90
N ILE A 33 -2.49 -8.82 -5.08
CA ILE A 33 -3.66 -9.39 -5.75
C ILE A 33 -4.28 -10.39 -4.78
N GLU A 34 -5.34 -9.99 -4.09
CA GLU A 34 -5.96 -10.76 -3.00
C GLU A 34 -7.42 -10.41 -2.80
N GLN A 35 -8.18 -11.34 -2.25
CA GLN A 35 -9.57 -11.11 -1.86
C GLN A 35 -9.72 -9.85 -0.99
N HIS A 36 -10.80 -9.09 -1.17
CA HIS A 36 -11.17 -7.96 -0.31
C HIS A 36 -12.67 -8.02 0.01
N GLY A 37 -13.12 -9.18 0.49
CA GLY A 37 -14.53 -9.42 0.69
C GLY A 37 -15.33 -9.57 -0.61
N PRO A 38 -16.66 -9.66 -0.49
CA PRO A 38 -17.55 -9.85 -1.64
C PRO A 38 -17.79 -8.58 -2.47
N HIS A 39 -17.36 -7.40 -2.00
CA HIS A 39 -17.71 -6.11 -2.57
C HIS A 39 -16.56 -5.36 -3.25
N LEU A 40 -15.31 -5.68 -2.94
CA LEU A 40 -14.14 -5.03 -3.55
C LEU A 40 -13.39 -5.95 -4.52
N PRO A 41 -12.72 -5.39 -5.54
CA PRO A 41 -11.93 -6.17 -6.48
C PRO A 41 -10.64 -6.67 -5.83
N THR A 42 -10.08 -7.75 -6.37
CA THR A 42 -8.82 -8.33 -5.87
C THR A 42 -7.60 -7.43 -6.06
N ALA A 43 -7.74 -6.38 -6.87
CA ALA A 43 -6.70 -5.39 -7.13
C ALA A 43 -6.75 -4.17 -6.19
N THR A 44 -7.55 -4.20 -5.12
CA THR A 44 -7.74 -3.05 -4.21
C THR A 44 -6.41 -2.44 -3.74
N ASP A 45 -5.51 -3.25 -3.18
CA ASP A 45 -4.18 -2.79 -2.75
C ASP A 45 -3.37 -2.17 -3.88
N THR A 46 -3.44 -2.77 -5.08
CA THR A 46 -2.74 -2.26 -6.26
C THR A 46 -3.29 -0.89 -6.67
N ILE A 47 -4.62 -0.75 -6.75
CA ILE A 47 -5.29 0.48 -7.18
C ILE A 47 -4.98 1.62 -6.20
N ILE A 48 -5.13 1.36 -4.90
CA ILE A 48 -4.81 2.33 -3.85
C ILE A 48 -3.32 2.68 -3.88
N GLY A 49 -2.45 1.70 -4.09
CA GLY A 49 -1.00 1.88 -4.19
C GLY A 49 -0.58 2.79 -5.35
N TYR A 50 -1.10 2.56 -6.56
CA TYR A 50 -0.84 3.42 -7.72
C TYR A 50 -1.28 4.85 -7.47
N ALA A 51 -2.54 5.05 -7.04
CA ALA A 51 -3.08 6.38 -6.80
C ALA A 51 -2.26 7.13 -5.74
N THR A 52 -1.89 6.44 -4.67
CA THR A 52 -1.04 7.03 -3.60
C THR A 52 0.33 7.42 -4.16
N ALA A 53 1.00 6.53 -4.90
CA ALA A 53 2.31 6.80 -5.48
C ALA A 53 2.31 7.98 -6.44
N GLU A 54 1.28 8.05 -7.30
CA GLU A 54 1.12 9.13 -8.27
C GLU A 54 0.93 10.48 -7.56
N ALA A 55 0.04 10.53 -6.56
CA ALA A 55 -0.23 11.74 -5.79
C ALA A 55 1.02 12.21 -5.01
N VAL A 56 1.77 11.28 -4.42
CA VAL A 56 3.04 11.56 -3.73
C VAL A 56 4.08 12.09 -4.73
N ALA A 57 4.31 11.41 -5.86
CA ALA A 57 5.28 11.82 -6.86
C ALA A 57 5.02 13.23 -7.40
N LYS A 58 3.74 13.52 -7.72
CA LYS A 58 3.31 14.86 -8.14
C LYS A 58 3.61 15.94 -7.11
N ARG A 59 3.45 15.64 -5.82
CA ARG A 59 3.72 16.59 -4.72
C ARG A 59 5.19 16.76 -4.39
N LEU A 60 6.02 15.75 -4.63
CA LEU A 60 7.47 15.87 -4.49
C LEU A 60 8.07 16.66 -5.65
N GLY A 61 7.53 16.53 -6.86
CA GLY A 61 7.93 17.27 -8.06
C GLY A 61 9.22 16.75 -8.72
N ASN A 62 10.04 15.99 -7.99
CA ASN A 62 11.30 15.40 -8.46
C ASN A 62 11.27 13.87 -8.51
N ALA A 63 10.08 13.28 -8.60
CA ALA A 63 9.89 11.83 -8.53
C ALA A 63 9.11 11.27 -9.72
N LEU A 64 9.44 10.02 -10.09
CA LEU A 64 8.68 9.17 -11.00
C LEU A 64 8.22 7.90 -10.27
N VAL A 65 7.09 7.35 -10.67
CA VAL A 65 6.53 6.11 -10.13
C VAL A 65 6.97 4.95 -11.02
N ALA A 66 7.75 4.04 -10.45
CA ALA A 66 8.13 2.79 -11.09
C ALA A 66 6.92 1.84 -11.18
N PRO A 67 6.94 0.84 -12.08
CA PRO A 67 5.91 -0.19 -12.12
C PRO A 67 5.67 -0.80 -10.73
N LEU A 68 4.41 -0.89 -10.30
CA LEU A 68 4.09 -1.44 -8.99
C LEU A 68 4.43 -2.94 -8.93
N ILE A 69 4.95 -3.38 -7.78
CA ILE A 69 5.15 -4.80 -7.53
C ILE A 69 3.81 -5.44 -7.18
N ARG A 70 3.31 -6.27 -8.09
CA ARG A 70 2.14 -7.14 -7.94
C ARG A 70 2.29 -8.39 -8.82
N PRO A 71 1.88 -9.59 -8.36
CA PRO A 71 1.48 -9.91 -6.99
C PRO A 71 2.63 -9.78 -5.99
N ALA A 72 2.33 -9.87 -4.69
CA ALA A 72 3.31 -9.79 -3.60
C ALA A 72 3.02 -10.86 -2.52
N LEU A 73 3.11 -10.53 -1.23
CA LEU A 73 3.00 -11.50 -0.12
C LEU A 73 1.59 -11.63 0.46
N SER A 74 0.70 -12.35 -0.23
CA SER A 74 -0.72 -12.49 0.15
C SER A 74 -1.19 -13.93 0.38
N ARG A 75 -0.28 -14.86 0.69
CA ARG A 75 -0.64 -16.29 0.89
C ARG A 75 -1.65 -16.53 2.00
N HIS A 76 -1.74 -15.65 2.98
CA HIS A 76 -2.76 -15.70 4.03
C HIS A 76 -4.18 -15.48 3.48
N HIS A 77 -4.33 -15.01 2.24
CA HIS A 77 -5.62 -14.88 1.55
C HIS A 77 -5.89 -16.01 0.53
N ILE A 78 -5.05 -17.05 0.45
CA ILE A 78 -5.10 -18.05 -0.64
C ILE A 78 -6.34 -18.96 -0.60
N ASP A 79 -7.00 -19.06 0.56
CA ASP A 79 -8.23 -19.85 0.73
C ASP A 79 -9.47 -19.18 0.09
N PHE A 80 -9.29 -18.00 -0.47
CA PHE A 80 -10.27 -17.28 -1.28
C PHE A 80 -9.83 -17.25 -2.75
N PRO A 81 -10.69 -17.66 -3.70
CA PRO A 81 -10.37 -17.63 -5.12
C PRO A 81 -9.97 -16.24 -5.62
N GLY A 82 -8.98 -16.18 -6.51
CA GLY A 82 -8.49 -14.93 -7.13
C GLY A 82 -7.25 -14.34 -6.47
N THR A 83 -6.86 -14.80 -5.29
CA THR A 83 -5.57 -14.43 -4.67
C THR A 83 -4.41 -15.04 -5.44
N ILE A 84 -3.45 -14.21 -5.86
CA ILE A 84 -2.19 -14.64 -6.48
C ILE A 84 -1.06 -14.11 -5.60
N ALA A 85 -0.17 -15.00 -5.14
CA ALA A 85 0.86 -14.65 -4.16
C ALA A 85 2.24 -15.23 -4.50
N LEU A 86 3.29 -14.47 -4.18
CA LEU A 86 4.68 -14.91 -4.24
C LEU A 86 5.12 -15.60 -2.95
N ARG A 87 6.24 -16.32 -3.04
CA ARG A 87 7.01 -16.71 -1.85
C ARG A 87 7.86 -15.53 -1.37
N LEU A 88 8.21 -15.52 -0.09
CA LEU A 88 9.05 -14.47 0.50
C LEU A 88 10.36 -14.28 -0.27
N GLU A 89 11.04 -15.39 -0.59
CA GLU A 89 12.33 -15.35 -1.28
C GLU A 89 12.19 -14.80 -2.70
N THR A 90 11.08 -15.10 -3.38
CA THR A 90 10.78 -14.56 -4.71
C THR A 90 10.48 -13.07 -4.64
N PHE A 91 9.67 -12.64 -3.67
CA PHE A 91 9.35 -11.22 -3.47
C PHE A 91 10.60 -10.38 -3.18
N VAL A 92 11.48 -10.85 -2.29
CA VAL A 92 12.74 -10.17 -1.98
C VAL A 92 13.65 -10.08 -3.21
N LYS A 93 13.74 -11.14 -4.02
CA LYS A 93 14.49 -11.09 -5.29
C LYS A 93 13.87 -10.08 -6.25
N VAL A 94 12.55 -10.03 -6.39
CA VAL A 94 11.87 -9.04 -7.25
C VAL A 94 12.20 -7.61 -6.79
N LEU A 95 12.18 -7.34 -5.48
CA LEU A 95 12.59 -6.04 -4.93
C LEU A 95 14.05 -5.70 -5.25
N GLU A 96 14.97 -6.66 -5.09
CA GLU A 96 16.39 -6.50 -5.42
C GLU A 96 16.59 -6.13 -6.90
N GLU A 97 15.93 -6.86 -7.81
CA GLU A 97 16.02 -6.62 -9.26
C GLU A 97 15.45 -5.25 -9.66
N HIS A 98 14.33 -4.82 -9.05
CA HIS A 98 13.79 -3.48 -9.30
C HIS A 98 14.76 -2.39 -8.84
N CYS A 99 15.33 -2.53 -7.64
CA CYS A 99 16.29 -1.55 -7.12
C CYS A 99 17.56 -1.49 -7.99
N PHE A 100 18.04 -2.64 -8.45
CA PHE A 100 19.17 -2.72 -9.36
C PHE A 100 18.88 -2.02 -10.69
N CYS A 101 17.74 -2.29 -11.32
CA CYS A 101 17.32 -1.67 -12.58
C CYS A 101 17.20 -0.15 -12.45
N LEU A 102 16.49 0.34 -11.43
CA LEU A 102 16.29 1.77 -11.20
C LEU A 102 17.61 2.51 -10.95
N ARG A 103 18.51 1.94 -10.12
CA ARG A 103 19.85 2.50 -9.95
C ARG A 103 20.62 2.55 -11.28
N THR A 104 20.58 1.47 -12.05
CA THR A 104 21.32 1.35 -13.32
C THR A 104 20.83 2.37 -14.35
N GLN A 105 19.55 2.73 -14.32
CA GLN A 105 18.95 3.75 -15.18
C GLN A 105 19.29 5.19 -14.77
N GLY A 106 19.91 5.40 -13.60
CA GLY A 106 20.40 6.70 -13.15
C GLY A 106 19.64 7.33 -11.98
N PHE A 107 18.60 6.66 -11.45
CA PHE A 107 17.94 7.13 -10.23
C PHE A 107 18.92 7.11 -9.05
N LYS A 108 18.83 8.15 -8.20
CA LYS A 108 19.71 8.35 -7.03
C LYS A 108 19.03 7.99 -5.72
N LYS A 109 17.70 8.08 -5.70
CA LYS A 109 16.87 7.79 -4.53
C LYS A 109 15.77 6.82 -4.94
N ILE A 110 15.52 5.80 -4.14
CA ILE A 110 14.33 4.97 -4.26
C ILE A 110 13.55 5.07 -2.96
N VAL A 111 12.30 5.50 -3.05
CA VAL A 111 11.32 5.46 -1.96
C VAL A 111 10.48 4.21 -2.12
N LEU A 112 10.53 3.34 -1.12
CA LEU A 112 9.74 2.12 -1.03
C LEU A 112 8.63 2.30 -0.02
N PHE A 113 7.39 2.00 -0.40
CA PHE A 113 6.31 1.82 0.58
C PHE A 113 5.35 0.71 0.16
N VAL A 114 4.45 0.34 1.07
CA VAL A 114 3.49 -0.74 0.86
C VAL A 114 2.07 -0.19 0.81
N SER A 115 1.24 -0.78 -0.04
CA SER A 115 -0.22 -0.59 0.02
C SER A 115 -0.95 -1.83 0.51
N HIS A 116 -0.26 -2.97 0.62
CA HIS A 116 -0.74 -4.21 1.24
C HIS A 116 0.00 -4.48 2.56
N GLY A 117 -0.74 -4.71 3.65
CA GLY A 117 -0.18 -4.90 4.98
C GLY A 117 0.81 -6.06 5.09
N GLY A 118 0.57 -7.16 4.36
CA GLY A 118 1.41 -8.36 4.43
C GLY A 118 2.83 -8.21 3.88
N ASN A 119 3.10 -7.15 3.12
CA ASN A 119 4.45 -6.85 2.62
C ASN A 119 5.34 -6.14 3.66
N SER A 120 4.73 -5.55 4.71
CA SER A 120 5.39 -4.60 5.61
C SER A 120 6.62 -5.18 6.32
N ASP A 121 6.49 -6.37 6.92
CA ASP A 121 7.58 -6.99 7.68
C ASP A 121 8.74 -7.42 6.78
N ALA A 122 8.43 -7.94 5.59
CA ALA A 122 9.46 -8.29 4.61
C ALA A 122 10.22 -7.05 4.16
N LEU A 123 9.51 -5.95 3.86
CA LEU A 123 10.15 -4.69 3.48
C LEU A 123 11.07 -4.19 4.60
N ARG A 124 10.58 -4.17 5.84
CA ARG A 124 11.37 -3.78 7.02
C ARG A 124 12.62 -4.63 7.21
N ALA A 125 12.50 -5.94 7.06
CA ALA A 125 13.59 -6.87 7.32
C ALA A 125 14.69 -6.82 6.24
N PHE A 126 14.31 -6.67 4.97
CA PHE A 126 15.25 -6.89 3.87
C PHE A 126 15.82 -5.62 3.26
N VAL A 127 15.18 -4.46 3.41
CA VAL A 127 15.67 -3.19 2.82
C VAL A 127 17.13 -2.87 3.19
N PRO A 128 17.61 -3.03 4.44
CA PRO A 128 19.03 -2.80 4.75
C PRO A 128 19.98 -3.72 3.98
N ALA A 129 19.61 -4.99 3.80
CA ALA A 129 20.39 -5.95 3.03
C ALA A 129 20.38 -5.62 1.52
N ILE A 130 19.22 -5.21 0.99
CA ILE A 130 19.07 -4.77 -0.41
C ILE A 130 19.92 -3.52 -0.65
N ALA A 131 19.85 -2.50 0.21
CA ALA A 131 20.65 -1.29 0.12
C ALA A 131 22.15 -1.60 0.06
N LYS A 132 22.63 -2.52 0.91
CA LYS A 132 24.03 -2.96 0.90
C LYS A 132 24.44 -3.64 -0.42
N LYS A 133 23.57 -4.45 -1.01
CA LYS A 133 23.83 -5.13 -2.31
C LYS A 133 23.81 -4.16 -3.49
N VAL A 134 22.87 -3.22 -3.48
CA VAL A 134 22.69 -2.21 -4.52
C VAL A 134 23.74 -1.09 -4.39
N GLY A 135 24.49 -1.02 -3.31
CA GLY A 135 25.68 -0.18 -3.18
C GLY A 135 25.38 1.27 -2.76
N PRO A 136 26.43 2.02 -2.40
CA PRO A 136 26.30 3.29 -1.68
C PRO A 136 25.80 4.46 -2.53
N ASP A 137 25.85 4.34 -3.87
CA ASP A 137 25.45 5.41 -4.79
C ASP A 137 23.93 5.57 -4.93
N LEU A 138 23.16 4.69 -4.28
CA LEU A 138 21.70 4.73 -4.23
C LEU A 138 21.25 4.89 -2.77
N GLN A 139 20.49 5.96 -2.51
CA GLN A 139 19.77 6.09 -1.25
C GLN A 139 18.46 5.30 -1.32
N LEU A 140 18.35 4.24 -0.52
CA LEU A 140 17.13 3.43 -0.41
C LEU A 140 16.38 3.80 0.88
N LEU A 141 15.19 4.38 0.73
CA LEU A 141 14.32 4.74 1.85
C LEU A 141 13.09 3.84 1.83
N ALA A 142 12.91 3.02 2.86
CA ALA A 142 11.66 2.29 3.07
C ALA A 142 10.81 3.00 4.11
N ILE A 143 9.63 3.43 3.66
CA ILE A 143 8.65 4.12 4.49
C ILE A 143 7.67 3.10 5.00
N GLN A 144 7.58 3.06 6.32
CA GLN A 144 6.59 2.28 7.03
C GLN A 144 5.58 3.22 7.67
N PRO A 145 4.35 2.74 7.91
CA PRO A 145 3.47 3.41 8.84
C PRO A 145 4.17 3.51 10.21
N VAL A 146 4.66 4.70 10.56
CA VAL A 146 5.19 4.96 11.90
C VAL A 146 4.04 5.22 12.86
N GLU A 147 4.29 5.06 14.17
CA GLU A 147 3.28 5.25 15.23
C GLU A 147 2.54 6.59 15.08
N LYS A 148 3.24 7.64 14.65
CA LYS A 148 2.65 8.96 14.37
C LYS A 148 1.55 8.90 13.30
N HIS A 149 1.77 8.21 12.18
CA HIS A 149 0.79 8.10 11.09
C HIS A 149 -0.41 7.26 11.52
N ILE A 150 -0.15 6.18 12.28
CA ILE A 150 -1.21 5.34 12.85
C ILE A 150 -2.09 6.18 13.78
N LYS A 151 -1.49 6.96 14.68
CA LYS A 151 -2.23 7.85 15.60
C LYS A 151 -2.99 8.95 14.85
N ALA A 152 -2.39 9.57 13.85
CA ALA A 152 -3.06 10.60 13.04
C ALA A 152 -4.28 10.04 12.31
N PHE A 153 -4.14 8.86 11.72
CA PHE A 153 -5.24 8.14 11.08
C PHE A 153 -6.35 7.77 12.06
N GLN A 154 -6.01 7.16 13.20
CA GLN A 154 -6.96 6.84 14.26
C GLN A 154 -7.67 8.08 14.81
N TYR A 155 -6.95 9.21 14.93
CA TYR A 155 -7.52 10.47 15.35
C TYR A 155 -8.51 11.04 14.33
N LEU A 156 -8.19 10.98 13.03
CA LEU A 156 -9.09 11.37 11.95
C LEU A 156 -10.40 10.56 11.99
N LEU A 157 -10.30 9.25 12.16
CA LEU A 157 -11.46 8.36 12.25
C LEU A 157 -12.29 8.62 13.51
N SER A 158 -11.65 8.75 14.67
CA SER A 158 -12.37 8.96 15.94
C SER A 158 -13.15 10.28 15.98
N LYS A 159 -12.62 11.35 15.35
CA LYS A 159 -13.36 12.62 15.16
C LYS A 159 -14.66 12.48 14.38
N LYS A 160 -14.78 11.44 13.56
CA LYS A 160 -15.98 11.13 12.78
C LYS A 160 -16.86 10.08 13.45
N GLY A 161 -16.55 9.69 14.68
CA GLY A 161 -17.25 8.60 15.37
C GLY A 161 -17.03 7.22 14.73
N ILE A 162 -15.99 7.07 13.90
CA ILE A 162 -15.65 5.81 13.26
C ILE A 162 -14.72 5.04 14.19
N THR A 163 -15.17 3.85 14.59
CA THR A 163 -14.39 2.96 15.43
C THR A 163 -13.37 2.16 14.60
N ILE A 164 -12.33 1.63 15.25
CA ILE A 164 -11.33 0.81 14.56
C ILE A 164 -11.92 -0.48 14.00
N GLN A 165 -12.94 -1.04 14.67
CA GLN A 165 -13.66 -2.23 14.20
C GLN A 165 -14.38 -1.93 12.88
N LYS A 166 -14.94 -0.73 12.74
CA LYS A 166 -15.64 -0.32 11.53
C LYS A 166 -14.65 0.01 10.41
N ALA A 167 -13.65 0.83 10.73
CA ALA A 167 -12.55 1.16 9.83
C ALA A 167 -11.91 -0.10 9.23
N GLY A 168 -11.77 -1.14 10.06
CA GLY A 168 -11.23 -2.44 9.71
C GLY A 168 -9.72 -2.43 9.51
N VAL A 169 -9.14 -3.62 9.55
CA VAL A 169 -7.74 -3.85 9.14
C VAL A 169 -7.64 -4.44 7.74
N HIS A 170 -8.76 -4.89 7.16
CA HIS A 170 -8.83 -5.39 5.79
C HIS A 170 -10.28 -5.42 5.26
N ALA A 171 -10.51 -4.84 4.08
CA ALA A 171 -11.79 -4.67 3.40
C ALA A 171 -12.90 -3.99 4.24
N GLY A 172 -12.51 -3.24 5.28
CA GLY A 172 -13.42 -2.48 6.12
C GLY A 172 -13.82 -1.14 5.50
N LEU A 173 -14.41 -0.26 6.31
CA LEU A 173 -14.90 1.04 5.85
C LEU A 173 -13.80 1.92 5.25
N SER A 174 -12.55 1.82 5.74
CA SER A 174 -11.46 2.67 5.27
C SER A 174 -11.09 2.41 3.81
N GLU A 175 -10.76 1.16 3.46
CA GLU A 175 -10.37 0.78 2.09
C GLU A 175 -11.54 0.89 1.13
N THR A 176 -12.74 0.53 1.59
CA THR A 176 -13.96 0.63 0.79
C THR A 176 -14.27 2.07 0.43
N SER A 177 -14.14 3.00 1.39
CA SER A 177 -14.34 4.44 1.15
C SER A 177 -13.32 4.99 0.14
N VAL A 178 -12.04 4.61 0.26
CA VAL A 178 -11.00 4.99 -0.70
C VAL A 178 -11.27 4.40 -2.09
N MET A 179 -11.75 3.16 -2.18
CA MET A 179 -12.12 2.55 -3.46
C MET A 179 -13.34 3.22 -4.11
N LEU A 180 -14.32 3.67 -3.32
CA LEU A 180 -15.44 4.48 -3.82
C LEU A 180 -15.00 5.85 -4.35
N LEU A 181 -13.91 6.41 -3.82
CA LEU A 181 -13.28 7.59 -4.39
C LEU A 181 -12.58 7.28 -5.73
N LEU A 182 -11.76 6.23 -5.76
CA LEU A 182 -10.83 5.99 -6.86
C LEU A 182 -11.46 5.26 -8.05
N ARG A 183 -12.24 4.21 -7.77
CA ARG A 183 -12.82 3.29 -8.76
C ARG A 183 -14.20 2.82 -8.29
N PRO A 184 -15.18 3.74 -8.13
CA PRO A 184 -16.54 3.37 -7.70
C PRO A 184 -17.21 2.35 -8.62
N ASP A 185 -16.82 2.31 -9.90
CA ASP A 185 -17.27 1.34 -10.90
C ASP A 185 -16.89 -0.12 -10.59
N LEU A 186 -15.89 -0.33 -9.72
CA LEU A 186 -15.45 -1.66 -9.29
C LEU A 186 -16.01 -2.07 -7.92
N VAL A 187 -16.74 -1.18 -7.23
CA VAL A 187 -17.23 -1.44 -5.86
C VAL A 187 -18.68 -1.91 -5.90
N ALA A 188 -18.91 -3.17 -5.54
CA ALA A 188 -20.26 -3.75 -5.44
C ALA A 188 -20.84 -3.53 -4.03
N MET A 189 -21.22 -2.29 -3.72
CA MET A 189 -21.73 -1.92 -2.38
C MET A 189 -22.98 -2.70 -1.95
N ASP A 190 -23.77 -3.22 -2.90
CA ASP A 190 -24.89 -4.13 -2.64
C ASP A 190 -24.47 -5.46 -1.98
N LYS A 191 -23.19 -5.83 -2.13
CA LYS A 191 -22.59 -7.02 -1.50
C LYS A 191 -21.83 -6.71 -0.22
N ALA A 192 -21.62 -5.44 0.10
CA ALA A 192 -20.84 -5.03 1.26
C ALA A 192 -21.57 -5.41 2.55
N ARG A 193 -20.92 -6.19 3.40
CA ARG A 193 -21.45 -6.60 4.70
C ARG A 193 -20.34 -6.75 5.74
N PRO A 194 -20.66 -6.57 7.04
CA PRO A 194 -19.68 -6.74 8.11
C PRO A 194 -19.05 -8.14 8.10
N GLY A 195 -17.75 -8.18 8.41
CA GLY A 195 -17.01 -9.41 8.70
C GLY A 195 -16.68 -9.49 10.18
N LEU A 196 -15.39 -9.66 10.51
CA LEU A 196 -14.95 -9.71 11.91
C LEU A 196 -14.88 -8.30 12.53
N THR A 197 -15.78 -8.02 13.46
CA THR A 197 -15.90 -6.72 14.15
C THR A 197 -15.86 -6.82 15.68
N GLU A 198 -15.48 -7.98 16.23
CA GLU A 198 -15.44 -8.21 17.68
C GLU A 198 -14.44 -7.28 18.37
N GLU A 199 -14.85 -6.57 19.42
CA GLU A 199 -14.01 -5.58 20.09
C GLU A 199 -12.68 -6.17 20.59
N ALA A 200 -12.72 -7.39 21.13
CA ALA A 200 -11.53 -8.09 21.62
C ALA A 200 -10.46 -8.27 20.54
N PHE A 201 -10.84 -8.49 19.28
CA PHE A 201 -9.91 -8.62 18.16
C PHE A 201 -9.09 -7.33 17.94
N TYR A 202 -9.73 -6.17 18.10
CA TYR A 202 -9.13 -4.87 17.77
C TYR A 202 -8.40 -4.21 18.94
N GLN A 203 -8.28 -4.89 20.08
CA GLN A 203 -7.39 -4.45 21.16
C GLN A 203 -5.93 -4.51 20.66
N PRO A 204 -5.08 -3.51 20.97
CA PRO A 204 -3.71 -3.44 20.45
C PRO A 204 -2.88 -4.72 20.63
N GLU A 205 -2.98 -5.37 21.79
CA GLU A 205 -2.29 -6.61 22.12
C GLU A 205 -2.75 -7.83 21.30
N ASN A 206 -3.92 -7.75 20.69
CA ASN A 206 -4.52 -8.83 19.90
C ASN A 206 -4.35 -8.62 18.40
N LEU A 207 -4.14 -7.38 17.93
CA LEU A 207 -3.88 -7.10 16.51
C LEU A 207 -2.63 -7.82 15.99
N GLU A 208 -1.53 -7.82 16.74
CA GLU A 208 -0.31 -8.56 16.35
C GLU A 208 -0.53 -10.08 16.36
N LYS A 209 -1.24 -10.61 17.36
CA LYS A 209 -1.58 -12.04 17.42
C LYS A 209 -2.48 -12.45 16.26
N SER A 210 -3.47 -11.62 15.93
CA SER A 210 -4.39 -11.81 14.81
C SER A 210 -3.65 -11.78 13.47
N LYS A 211 -2.72 -10.85 13.29
CA LYS A 211 -1.86 -10.80 12.11
C LYS A 211 -1.08 -12.12 11.97
N ILE A 212 -0.43 -12.59 13.03
CA ILE A 212 0.26 -13.89 13.04
C ILE A 212 -0.72 -15.04 12.71
N ALA A 213 -1.92 -15.03 13.29
CA ALA A 213 -2.95 -16.03 13.03
C ALA A 213 -3.36 -16.05 11.54
N SER A 214 -3.56 -14.89 10.90
CA SER A 214 -3.79 -14.79 9.45
C SER A 214 -2.66 -15.44 8.66
N PHE A 215 -1.40 -15.18 9.02
CA PHE A 215 -0.25 -15.74 8.33
C PHE A 215 -0.13 -17.26 8.47
N ILE A 216 -0.53 -17.83 9.60
CA ILE A 216 -0.39 -19.27 9.89
C ILE A 216 -1.63 -20.05 9.41
N HIS A 217 -2.82 -19.53 9.68
CA HIS A 217 -4.10 -20.24 9.53
C HIS A 217 -4.98 -19.68 8.40
N GLY A 218 -4.54 -18.61 7.74
CA GLY A 218 -5.29 -17.93 6.69
C GLY A 218 -6.33 -16.96 7.26
N VAL A 219 -6.67 -15.93 6.50
CA VAL A 219 -7.71 -14.95 6.87
C VAL A 219 -9.08 -15.62 6.99
N LYS A 220 -9.30 -16.72 6.27
CA LYS A 220 -10.55 -17.49 6.33
C LYS A 220 -10.80 -18.11 7.71
N SER A 221 -9.76 -18.33 8.52
CA SER A 221 -9.94 -18.80 9.90
C SER A 221 -10.50 -17.72 10.84
N GLN A 222 -10.53 -16.46 10.39
CA GLN A 222 -10.98 -15.30 11.17
C GLN A 222 -12.25 -14.68 10.59
N SER A 223 -12.46 -14.78 9.28
CA SER A 223 -13.65 -14.26 8.61
C SER A 223 -14.02 -15.12 7.41
N ASP A 224 -15.22 -15.69 7.43
CA ASP A 224 -15.72 -16.55 6.34
C ASP A 224 -15.88 -15.82 5.01
N ILE A 225 -16.02 -14.49 5.07
CA ILE A 225 -16.15 -13.63 3.89
C ILE A 225 -14.87 -12.87 3.59
N GLY A 226 -13.82 -13.07 4.40
CA GLY A 226 -12.53 -12.43 4.23
C GLY A 226 -12.47 -10.96 4.64
N VAL A 227 -13.55 -10.37 5.15
CA VAL A 227 -13.57 -8.98 5.67
C VAL A 227 -13.16 -8.97 7.14
N LEU A 228 -12.18 -8.15 7.50
CA LEU A 228 -11.77 -7.85 8.87
C LEU A 228 -12.10 -6.38 9.15
N GLY A 229 -13.41 -6.13 9.34
CA GLY A 229 -13.99 -4.81 9.56
C GLY A 229 -15.46 -4.76 9.18
N ASP A 230 -15.98 -3.55 9.00
CA ASP A 230 -17.34 -3.33 8.53
C ASP A 230 -17.37 -2.26 7.41
N PRO A 231 -17.57 -2.64 6.14
CA PRO A 231 -17.61 -1.70 5.02
C PRO A 231 -18.92 -0.90 4.92
N THR A 232 -19.92 -1.14 5.77
CA THR A 232 -21.21 -0.46 5.67
C THR A 232 -21.10 1.03 6.02
N GLY A 233 -21.78 1.87 5.23
CA GLY A 233 -21.69 3.32 5.36
C GLY A 233 -20.36 3.91 4.86
N SER A 234 -19.61 3.17 4.05
CA SER A 234 -18.49 3.72 3.28
C SER A 234 -18.97 4.74 2.26
N ASP A 235 -18.20 5.80 2.06
CA ASP A 235 -18.48 6.83 1.07
C ASP A 235 -17.20 7.45 0.50
N ALA A 236 -17.32 8.06 -0.68
CA ALA A 236 -16.17 8.64 -1.38
C ALA A 236 -15.60 9.90 -0.70
N ALA A 237 -16.42 10.64 0.08
CA ALA A 237 -15.97 11.85 0.75
C ALA A 237 -15.01 11.51 1.90
N LEU A 238 -15.36 10.51 2.71
CA LEU A 238 -14.46 9.93 3.69
C LEU A 238 -13.23 9.32 3.02
N GLY A 239 -13.41 8.62 1.91
CA GLY A 239 -12.32 8.07 1.12
C GLY A 239 -11.29 9.13 0.74
N LYS A 240 -11.76 10.32 0.34
CA LYS A 240 -10.90 11.47 0.02
C LYS A 240 -10.10 11.94 1.22
N GLU A 241 -10.75 12.08 2.38
CA GLU A 241 -10.05 12.53 3.60
C GLU A 241 -8.98 11.52 4.05
N ILE A 242 -9.29 10.22 4.01
CA ILE A 242 -8.32 9.14 4.32
C ILE A 242 -7.16 9.16 3.33
N PHE A 243 -7.46 9.26 2.04
CA PHE A 243 -6.46 9.27 0.98
C PHE A 243 -5.54 10.49 1.08
N ASP A 244 -6.11 11.68 1.25
CA ASP A 244 -5.34 12.93 1.39
C ASP A 244 -4.45 12.89 2.63
N GLN A 245 -4.94 12.38 3.77
CA GLN A 245 -4.15 12.20 4.98
C GLN A 245 -2.96 11.26 4.73
N ARG A 246 -3.19 10.11 4.08
CA ARG A 246 -2.12 9.15 3.72
C ARG A 246 -1.06 9.79 2.83
N VAL A 247 -1.47 10.53 1.79
CA VAL A 247 -0.53 11.21 0.89
C VAL A 247 0.25 12.30 1.62
N ASN A 248 -0.39 13.08 2.50
CA ASN A 248 0.28 14.07 3.34
C ASN A 248 1.38 13.43 4.19
N ASP A 249 1.03 12.37 4.93
CA ASP A 249 1.96 11.69 5.83
C ASP A 249 3.18 11.13 5.07
N LEU A 250 2.95 10.50 3.92
CA LEU A 250 4.04 9.99 3.08
C LEU A 250 4.93 11.11 2.54
N VAL A 251 4.36 12.21 2.04
CA VAL A 251 5.15 13.34 1.51
C VAL A 251 6.03 13.96 2.59
N GLU A 252 5.48 14.18 3.78
CA GLU A 252 6.23 14.73 4.92
C GLU A 252 7.34 13.79 5.35
N GLU A 253 7.06 12.48 5.46
CA GLU A 253 8.07 11.49 5.83
C GLU A 253 9.20 11.41 4.80
N ILE A 254 8.87 11.42 3.50
CA ILE A 254 9.87 11.42 2.41
C ILE A 254 10.76 12.66 2.53
N LYS A 255 10.17 13.84 2.68
CA LYS A 255 10.93 15.10 2.78
C LYS A 255 11.86 15.10 3.99
N ASN A 256 11.40 14.60 5.14
CA ASN A 256 12.21 14.57 6.37
C ASN A 256 13.40 13.61 6.28
N ASN A 257 13.28 12.53 5.50
CA ASN A 257 14.32 11.50 5.39
C ASN A 257 15.23 11.66 4.15
N LEU A 258 14.82 12.44 3.14
CA LEU A 258 15.58 12.67 1.90
C LEU A 258 16.13 14.09 1.75
N ALA A 259 15.85 14.99 2.71
CA ALA A 259 16.43 16.35 2.79
C ALA A 259 17.95 16.32 2.98
#